data_AF-A0AAW1JC99-F1
#
_entry.id   AF-A0AAW1JC99-F1
#
_cell.length_a   1.000
_cell.length_b   1.000
_cell.length_c   1.000
_cell.angle_alpha   90.00
_cell.angle_beta   90.00
_cell.angle_gamma   90.00
#
_symmetry.space_group_name_H-M   'P 1'
#
loop_
_entity.id
_entity.type
_entity.pdbx_description
1 polymer ?
#
loop_
_entity_poly.entity_id
_entity_poly.type
_entity_poly.pdbx_seq_one_letter_code
_entity_poly.pdbx_strand_id
1 'polypeptide(L)'
;MSDHVAFTSVIKQAYKSSLKQGETSRRGPYWWTDDIAEGRAKCIAARRELTWQRRRAVDSRGTAMASEVYRTQKKELCKLIKTTKRKFCQEFCHELDNDVWTGAYRTVLKKIHCRAP
;
A
#
# COMPACT_ATOMS: atom_id res chain seq x y z
N MET A 1 -19.06 39.91 -19.77
CA MET A 1 -18.40 38.58 -19.92
C MET A 1 -17.43 38.27 -18.77
N SER A 2 -16.96 39.27 -18.01
CA SER A 2 -16.01 39.09 -16.91
C SER A 2 -16.60 38.42 -15.66
N ASP A 3 -17.89 38.61 -15.39
CA ASP A 3 -18.52 38.16 -14.14
C ASP A 3 -18.75 36.64 -14.07
N HIS A 4 -18.99 36.00 -15.21
CA HIS A 4 -19.15 34.54 -15.30
C HIS A 4 -17.82 33.79 -15.08
N VAL A 5 -16.70 34.40 -15.50
CA VAL A 5 -15.35 33.85 -15.28
C VAL A 5 -14.96 33.96 -13.80
N ALA A 6 -15.31 35.08 -13.16
CA ALA A 6 -15.12 35.27 -11.72
C ALA A 6 -15.95 34.26 -10.90
N PHE A 7 -17.23 34.07 -11.25
CA PHE A 7 -18.12 33.13 -10.56
C PHE A 7 -17.64 31.67 -10.67
N THR A 8 -17.26 31.23 -11.88
CA THR A 8 -16.74 29.87 -12.09
C THR A 8 -15.39 29.66 -11.40
N SER A 9 -14.57 30.70 -11.24
CA SER A 9 -13.33 30.65 -10.47
C SER A 9 -13.59 30.43 -8.98
N VAL A 10 -14.54 31.18 -8.40
CA VAL A 10 -14.94 31.05 -6.99
C VAL A 10 -15.53 29.67 -6.70
N ILE A 11 -16.36 29.13 -7.60
CA ILE A 11 -16.91 27.78 -7.45
C ILE A 11 -15.83 26.71 -7.56
N LYS A 12 -14.89 26.85 -8.51
CA LYS A 12 -13.75 25.93 -8.63
C LYS A 12 -12.84 25.98 -7.40
N GLN A 13 -12.63 27.17 -6.83
CA GLN A 13 -11.87 27.39 -5.61
C GLN A 13 -12.55 26.71 -4.40
N ALA A 14 -13.84 26.98 -4.20
CA ALA A 14 -14.63 26.38 -3.13
C ALA A 14 -14.71 24.85 -3.25
N TYR A 15 -14.86 24.33 -4.48
CA TYR A 15 -14.83 22.89 -4.76
C TYR A 15 -13.47 22.27 -4.42
N LYS A 16 -12.35 22.87 -4.84
CA LYS A 16 -11.00 22.41 -4.50
C LYS A 16 -10.71 22.46 -2.99
N SER A 17 -11.23 23.46 -2.29
CA SER A 17 -11.11 23.59 -0.83
C SER A 17 -12.03 22.62 -0.07
N SER A 18 -13.17 22.24 -0.65
CA SER A 18 -14.12 21.25 -0.11
C SER A 18 -13.68 19.81 -0.36
N LEU A 19 -12.85 19.57 -1.37
CA LEU A 19 -12.13 18.31 -1.45
C LEU A 19 -11.22 18.28 -0.23
N LYS A 20 -11.57 17.48 0.78
CA LYS A 20 -10.60 17.04 1.78
C LYS A 20 -9.44 16.50 0.96
N GLN A 21 -8.33 17.24 0.88
CA GLN A 21 -7.04 16.66 0.53
C GLN A 21 -6.82 15.67 1.64
N GLY A 22 -7.32 14.45 1.41
CA GLY A 22 -7.37 13.39 2.39
C GLY A 22 -5.98 13.35 2.96
N GLU A 23 -5.89 13.59 4.26
CA GLU A 23 -4.67 13.49 5.01
C GLU A 23 -4.08 12.15 4.60
N THR A 24 -3.11 12.20 3.70
CA THR A 24 -2.43 11.00 3.22
C THR A 24 -1.45 10.65 4.32
N SER A 25 -1.98 10.36 5.51
CA SER A 25 -1.42 9.31 6.35
C SER A 25 -1.18 8.21 5.34
N ARG A 26 0.09 7.96 5.03
CA ARG A 26 0.54 7.00 4.03
C ARG A 26 0.15 5.63 4.55
N ARG A 27 -1.15 5.32 4.57
CA ARG A 27 -1.66 3.99 4.82
C ARG A 27 -1.00 3.19 3.72
N GLY A 28 -0.16 2.24 4.14
CA GLY A 28 0.48 1.35 3.20
C GLY A 28 -0.57 0.71 2.31
N PRO A 29 -0.16 0.07 1.21
CA PRO A 29 -1.07 -0.78 0.45
C PRO A 29 -1.89 -1.66 1.40
N TYR A 30 -3.14 -1.98 1.07
CA TYR A 30 -4.05 -2.70 1.98
C TYR A 30 -3.50 -4.04 2.53
N TRP A 31 -2.53 -4.65 1.83
CA TRP A 31 -1.84 -5.87 2.23
C TRP A 31 -0.58 -5.64 3.10
N TRP A 32 -0.29 -4.39 3.47
CA TRP A 32 0.88 -4.01 4.27
C TRP A 32 0.58 -4.19 5.76
N THR A 33 1.18 -5.22 6.37
CA THR A 33 1.03 -5.54 7.78
C THR A 33 2.25 -5.11 8.60
N ASP A 34 2.07 -4.99 9.92
CA ASP A 34 3.16 -4.67 10.86
C ASP A 34 4.29 -5.71 10.79
N ASP A 35 3.97 -6.99 10.58
CA ASP A 35 4.96 -8.05 10.38
C ASP A 35 5.90 -7.76 9.19
N ILE A 36 5.36 -7.25 8.07
CA ILE A 36 6.15 -6.88 6.89
C ILE A 36 7.02 -5.66 7.21
N ALA A 37 6.49 -4.71 7.98
CA ALA A 37 7.25 -3.53 8.42
C ALA A 37 8.44 -3.94 9.30
N GLU A 38 8.22 -4.84 10.27
CA GLU A 38 9.26 -5.38 11.13
C GLU A 38 10.29 -6.20 10.34
N GLY A 39 9.83 -7.10 9.46
CA GLY A 39 10.71 -7.89 8.59
C GLY A 39 11.56 -7.01 7.66
N ARG A 40 10.99 -5.91 7.16
CA ARG A 40 11.71 -4.91 6.37
C ARG A 40 12.75 -4.17 7.21
N ALA A 41 12.43 -3.78 8.44
CA ALA A 41 13.37 -3.13 9.36
C ALA A 41 14.57 -4.04 9.65
N LYS A 42 14.32 -5.32 9.98
CA LYS A 42 15.38 -6.34 10.21
C LYS A 42 16.26 -6.53 8.98
N CYS A 43 15.67 -6.64 7.79
CA CYS A 43 16.42 -6.79 6.54
C CYS A 43 17.29 -5.56 6.22
N ILE A 44 16.78 -4.34 6.46
CA ILE A 44 17.55 -3.10 6.29
C ILE A 44 18.70 -3.04 7.30
N ALA A 45 18.47 -3.39 8.57
CA ALA A 45 19.51 -3.43 9.59
C ALA A 45 20.64 -4.40 9.19
N ALA A 46 20.29 -5.62 8.79
CA ALA A 46 21.26 -6.62 8.32
C ALA A 46 22.03 -6.14 7.07
N ARG A 47 21.37 -5.45 6.13
CA ARG A 47 22.04 -4.87 4.95
C ARG A 47 23.02 -3.78 5.33
N ARG A 48 22.67 -2.91 6.29
CA ARG A 48 23.56 -1.85 6.79
C ARG A 48 24.79 -2.46 7.44
N GLU A 49 24.60 -3.47 8.29
CA GLU A 49 25.71 -4.19 8.93
C GLU A 49 26.65 -4.82 7.91
N LEU A 50 26.11 -5.54 6.91
CA LEU A 50 26.92 -6.08 5.82
C LEU A 50 27.70 -5.00 5.07
N THR A 51 27.07 -3.85 4.82
CA THR A 51 27.74 -2.73 4.12
C THR A 51 28.85 -2.13 4.97
N TRP A 52 28.65 -2.03 6.28
CA TRP A 52 29.66 -1.53 7.22
C TRP A 52 30.84 -2.50 7.34
N GLN A 53 30.58 -3.80 7.49
CA GLN A 53 31.63 -4.83 7.54
C GLN A 53 32.48 -4.84 6.25
N ARG A 54 31.82 -4.76 5.08
CA ARG A 54 32.52 -4.66 3.79
C ARG A 54 33.41 -3.44 3.67
N ARG A 55 32.99 -2.30 4.21
CA ARG A 55 33.80 -1.06 4.22
C ARG A 55 35.00 -1.18 5.15
N ARG A 56 34.86 -1.93 6.25
CA ARG A 56 35.94 -2.11 7.21
C ARG A 56 36.99 -3.12 6.75
N ALA A 57 36.68 -4.04 5.83
CA ALA A 57 37.59 -4.94 5.08
C ALA A 57 38.73 -5.65 5.87
N VAL A 58 38.72 -5.59 7.21
CA VAL A 58 39.75 -6.16 8.08
C VAL A 58 39.44 -7.62 8.44
N ASP A 59 38.16 -8.01 8.44
CA ASP A 59 37.73 -9.38 8.77
C ASP A 59 36.82 -10.00 7.69
N SER A 60 37.36 -11.02 7.02
CA SER A 60 36.65 -11.81 6.01
C SER A 60 35.55 -12.68 6.64
N ARG A 61 35.73 -13.11 7.89
CA ARG A 61 34.77 -13.96 8.61
C ARG A 61 33.53 -13.17 9.05
N GLY A 62 33.72 -11.99 9.65
CA GLY A 62 32.63 -11.09 9.99
C GLY A 62 31.79 -10.68 8.78
N THR A 63 32.43 -10.46 7.63
CA THR A 63 31.73 -10.15 6.37
C THR A 63 30.90 -11.34 5.86
N ALA A 64 31.43 -12.57 5.96
CA ALA A 64 30.72 -13.79 5.57
C ALA A 64 29.49 -14.02 6.45
N MET A 65 29.63 -13.88 7.78
CA MET A 65 28.51 -14.00 8.72
C MET A 65 27.43 -12.95 8.47
N ALA A 66 27.80 -11.67 8.31
CA ALA A 66 26.85 -10.61 8.01
C ALA A 66 26.11 -10.85 6.67
N SER A 67 26.79 -11.45 5.69
CA SER A 67 26.19 -11.82 4.40
C SER A 67 25.15 -12.93 4.54
N GLU A 68 25.42 -13.94 5.37
CA GLU A 68 24.48 -15.01 5.68
C GLU A 68 23.26 -14.50 6.45
N VAL A 69 23.47 -13.65 7.45
CA VAL A 69 22.37 -12.99 8.19
C VAL A 69 21.49 -12.17 7.25
N TYR A 70 22.07 -11.37 6.35
CA TYR A 70 21.27 -10.64 5.36
C TYR A 70 20.50 -11.57 4.42
N ARG A 71 21.11 -12.66 3.96
CA ARG A 71 20.46 -13.66 3.09
C ARG A 71 19.26 -14.32 3.75
N THR A 72 19.40 -14.73 5.01
CA THR A 72 18.32 -15.35 5.78
C THR A 72 17.18 -14.37 6.00
N GLN A 73 17.45 -13.16 6.48
CA GLN A 73 16.45 -12.12 6.70
C GLN A 73 15.72 -11.72 5.41
N LYS A 74 16.44 -11.63 4.28
CA LYS A 74 15.84 -11.38 2.96
C LYS A 74 14.91 -12.52 2.54
N LYS A 75 15.31 -13.78 2.77
CA LYS A 75 14.49 -14.95 2.44
C LYS A 75 13.20 -14.96 3.25
N GLU A 76 13.28 -14.69 4.55
CA GLU A 76 12.11 -14.61 5.43
C GLU A 76 11.17 -13.46 5.03
N LEU A 77 11.71 -12.27 4.76
CA LEU A 77 10.92 -11.14 4.25
C LEU A 77 10.20 -11.49 2.92
N CYS A 78 10.91 -12.13 1.98
CA CYS A 78 10.31 -12.55 0.72
C CYS A 78 9.20 -13.58 0.91
N LYS A 79 9.38 -14.54 1.83
CA LYS A 79 8.32 -15.51 2.18
C LYS A 79 7.11 -14.78 2.76
N LEU A 80 7.33 -13.89 3.73
CA LEU A 80 6.28 -13.13 4.40
C LEU A 80 5.48 -12.28 3.40
N ILE A 81 6.15 -11.56 2.49
CA ILE A 81 5.47 -10.79 1.45
C ILE A 81 4.61 -11.70 0.56
N LYS A 82 5.12 -12.87 0.17
CA LYS A 82 4.38 -13.81 -0.68
C LYS A 82 3.16 -14.39 0.04
N THR A 83 3.30 -14.79 1.30
CA THR A 83 2.20 -15.34 2.10
C THR A 83 1.13 -14.29 2.35
N THR A 84 1.53 -13.08 2.73
CA THR A 84 0.59 -11.98 3.00
C THR A 84 -0.15 -11.62 1.71
N LYS A 85 0.55 -11.39 0.59
CA LYS A 85 -0.12 -11.12 -0.69
C LYS A 85 -1.08 -12.22 -1.11
N ARG A 86 -0.71 -13.50 -0.91
CA ARG A 86 -1.59 -14.64 -1.21
C ARG A 86 -2.85 -14.60 -0.35
N LYS A 87 -2.70 -14.42 0.97
CA LYS A 87 -3.81 -14.35 1.92
C LYS A 87 -4.79 -13.24 1.54
N PHE A 88 -4.26 -12.03 1.34
CA PHE A 88 -5.07 -10.87 0.95
C PHE A 88 -5.74 -11.05 -0.42
N CYS A 89 -5.05 -11.67 -1.38
CA CYS A 89 -5.66 -11.99 -2.68
C CYS A 89 -6.82 -12.98 -2.53
N GLN A 90 -6.65 -14.03 -1.70
CA GLN A 90 -7.70 -15.01 -1.42
C GLN A 90 -8.88 -14.39 -0.68
N GLU A 91 -8.63 -13.55 0.33
CA GLU A 91 -9.67 -12.81 1.06
C GLU A 91 -10.43 -11.88 0.13
N PHE A 92 -9.73 -11.15 -0.74
CA PHE A 92 -10.36 -10.26 -1.72
C PHE A 92 -11.18 -11.03 -2.76
N CYS A 93 -10.66 -12.14 -3.28
CA CYS A 93 -11.44 -13.03 -4.15
C CYS A 93 -12.68 -13.57 -3.44
N HIS A 94 -12.56 -14.01 -2.19
CA HIS A 94 -13.69 -14.48 -1.41
C HIS A 94 -14.70 -13.37 -1.11
N GLU A 95 -14.25 -12.15 -0.84
CA GLU A 95 -15.12 -10.98 -0.68
C GLU A 95 -15.88 -10.68 -1.97
N LEU A 96 -15.21 -10.74 -3.13
CA LEU A 96 -15.85 -10.58 -4.45
C LEU A 96 -16.81 -11.73 -4.80
N ASP A 97 -16.47 -12.98 -4.45
CA ASP A 97 -17.31 -14.14 -4.68
C ASP A 97 -18.55 -14.14 -3.77
N ASN A 98 -18.46 -13.55 -2.58
CA ASN A 98 -19.62 -13.31 -1.73
C ASN A 98 -20.41 -12.06 -2.16
N ASP A 99 -19.71 -11.07 -2.71
CA ASP A 99 -20.27 -9.84 -3.24
C ASP A 99 -20.39 -9.91 -4.77
N VAL A 100 -21.14 -10.90 -5.26
CA VAL A 100 -21.23 -11.17 -6.70
C VAL A 100 -21.68 -9.91 -7.47
N TRP A 101 -22.51 -9.02 -6.88
CA TRP A 101 -23.10 -7.85 -7.56
C TRP A 101 -23.45 -6.64 -6.64
N THR A 102 -23.26 -6.63 -5.32
CA THR A 102 -24.14 -5.83 -4.42
C THR A 102 -23.87 -4.32 -4.32
N GLY A 103 -22.75 -3.81 -4.85
CA GLY A 103 -22.50 -2.36 -4.94
C GLY A 103 -22.93 -1.73 -6.25
N ALA A 104 -22.33 -2.18 -7.35
CA ALA A 104 -22.54 -1.61 -8.68
C ALA A 104 -23.93 -1.95 -9.24
N TYR A 105 -24.37 -3.20 -9.12
CA TYR A 105 -25.71 -3.60 -9.56
C TYR A 105 -26.80 -2.95 -8.70
N ARG A 106 -26.61 -2.85 -7.39
CA ARG A 106 -27.56 -2.17 -6.49
C ARG A 106 -27.64 -0.67 -6.78
N THR A 107 -26.52 -0.06 -7.17
CA THR A 107 -26.49 1.34 -7.62
C THR A 107 -27.20 1.52 -8.98
N VAL A 108 -26.99 0.59 -9.92
CA VAL A 108 -27.66 0.58 -11.23
C VAL A 108 -29.17 0.33 -11.06
N LEU A 109 -29.59 -0.66 -10.27
CA LEU A 109 -31.00 -0.93 -9.96
C LEU A 109 -31.68 0.24 -9.25
N LYS A 110 -31.05 0.88 -8.25
CA LYS A 110 -31.59 2.10 -7.63
C LYS A 110 -31.84 3.21 -8.66
N LYS A 111 -30.91 3.41 -9.61
CA LYS A 111 -31.07 4.40 -10.69
C LYS A 111 -32.18 4.05 -11.70
N ILE A 112 -32.43 2.77 -11.94
CA ILE A 112 -33.48 2.30 -12.87
C ILE A 112 -34.86 2.36 -12.20
N HIS A 113 -34.98 2.01 -10.92
CA HIS A 113 -36.25 2.05 -10.18
C HIS A 113 -36.75 3.48 -9.87
N CYS A 114 -35.85 4.45 -9.73
CA CYS A 114 -36.22 5.88 -9.64
C CYS A 114 -36.64 6.49 -11.00
N ARG A 115 -36.70 5.68 -12.07
CA ARG A 115 -37.04 6.11 -13.43
C ARG A 115 -38.22 5.33 -14.04
N ALA A 116 -39.05 4.70 -13.21
CA ALA A 116 -40.39 4.31 -13.67
C ALA A 116 -41.25 5.59 -13.87
N PRO A 117 -42.13 5.65 -14.89
CA PRO A 117 -43.11 6.74 -15.03
C PRO A 117 -44.09 6.77 -13.85
#